data_AF-A0A0G0B383-F1
#
_entry.id   AF-A0A0G0B383-F1
#
_cell.length_a   1.000
_cell.length_b   1.000
_cell.length_c   1.000
_cell.angle_alpha   90.00
_cell.angle_beta   90.00
_cell.angle_gamma   90.00
#
_symmetry.space_group_name_H-M   'P 1'
#
loop_
_entity.id
_entity.type
_entity.pdbx_description
1 polymer ?
#
loop_
_entity_poly.entity_id
_entity_poly.type
_entity_poly.pdbx_seq_one_letter_code
_entity_poly.pdbx_strand_id
1 'polypeptide(L)'
;FYGIYTINGVDPIEGLLISTDVVCIDGVVSSKTEDNLFGNLKILGDGNTILTEKILEDDYRGKIVWVGPYLYNRVAIELFERGAVAVLTYAMSYTEFREIGLPIMILGGFGSVHCDGSFLKKFLSFKNKFVIMNGNENQLFILSNSDFKHRGWFVSQYENQSVISRSPSTYGSIGKVLEYDRDTSFVLVDFGKRGTSLIHIGLLDFVDL
;
A
#
# COMPACT_ATOMS: atom_id res chain seq x y z
N PHE A 1 -7.04 5.20 -21.02
CA PHE A 1 -6.48 6.16 -20.06
C PHE A 1 -5.09 6.52 -20.54
N TYR A 2 -4.88 7.73 -21.07
CA TYR A 2 -3.56 8.22 -21.46
C TYR A 2 -2.92 8.90 -20.24
N GLY A 3 -1.80 8.39 -19.76
CA GLY A 3 -0.93 9.13 -18.84
C GLY A 3 -0.18 10.21 -19.60
N ILE A 4 0.09 11.35 -18.97
CA ILE A 4 0.96 12.37 -19.55
C ILE A 4 2.37 12.03 -19.09
N TYR A 5 3.17 11.55 -20.02
CA TYR A 5 4.57 11.21 -19.78
C TYR A 5 5.44 12.24 -20.48
N THR A 6 6.45 12.75 -19.79
CA THR A 6 7.45 13.61 -20.43
C THR A 6 8.64 12.74 -20.82
N ILE A 7 8.94 12.67 -22.11
CA ILE A 7 10.16 12.02 -22.59
C ILE A 7 11.29 13.02 -22.36
N ASN A 8 12.19 12.70 -21.44
CA ASN A 8 13.32 13.56 -21.11
C ASN A 8 14.48 13.38 -22.11
N GLY A 9 14.57 12.20 -22.73
CA GLY A 9 15.62 11.87 -23.67
C GLY A 9 15.42 10.48 -24.28
N VAL A 10 16.04 10.26 -25.43
CA VAL A 10 16.12 8.96 -26.09
C VAL A 10 17.59 8.70 -26.38
N ASP A 11 18.16 7.71 -25.71
CA ASP A 11 19.52 7.25 -25.91
C ASP A 11 19.49 5.87 -26.61
N PRO A 12 20.26 5.65 -27.69
CA PRO A 12 20.26 4.37 -28.39
C PRO A 12 20.81 3.18 -27.58
N ILE A 13 21.56 3.44 -26.50
CA ILE A 13 22.21 2.46 -25.62
C ILE A 13 21.40 2.30 -24.33
N GLU A 14 21.01 3.39 -23.68
CA GLU A 14 20.27 3.38 -22.40
C GLU A 14 18.74 3.33 -22.58
N GLY A 15 18.25 3.56 -23.80
CA GLY A 15 16.83 3.52 -24.14
C GLY A 15 16.11 4.85 -23.90
N LEU A 16 14.82 4.76 -23.55
CA LEU A 16 13.93 5.91 -23.45
C LEU A 16 13.76 6.34 -21.98
N LEU A 17 14.11 7.59 -21.66
CA LEU A 17 14.02 8.12 -20.30
C LEU A 17 12.70 8.88 -20.11
N ILE A 18 11.85 8.36 -19.22
CA ILE A 18 10.51 8.89 -18.94
C ILE A 18 10.48 9.56 -17.57
N SER A 19 10.03 10.81 -17.51
CA SER A 19 9.56 11.42 -16.27
C SER A 19 8.05 11.27 -16.14
N THR A 20 7.62 10.81 -14.97
CA THR A 20 6.20 10.63 -14.64
C THR A 20 5.97 10.90 -13.16
N ASP A 21 4.76 11.33 -12.86
CA ASP A 21 4.28 11.35 -11.48
C ASP A 21 4.10 9.92 -10.97
N VAL A 22 4.41 9.74 -9.68
CA VAL A 22 4.26 8.48 -8.96
C VAL A 22 3.55 8.71 -7.64
N VAL A 23 2.73 7.75 -7.26
CA VAL A 23 2.19 7.65 -5.91
C VAL A 23 3.06 6.67 -5.15
N CYS A 24 3.55 7.06 -3.98
CA CYS A 24 4.32 6.19 -3.09
C CYS A 24 3.39 5.65 -2.00
N ILE A 25 3.47 4.34 -1.74
CA ILE A 25 2.81 3.68 -0.62
C ILE A 25 3.88 3.01 0.23
N ASP A 26 3.93 3.36 1.51
CA ASP A 26 4.83 2.74 2.46
C ASP A 26 4.24 1.40 2.93
N GLY A 27 4.98 0.33 2.70
CA GLY A 27 4.71 -0.99 3.26
C GLY A 27 5.24 -1.09 4.69
N VAL A 28 4.59 -1.92 5.50
CA VAL A 28 5.11 -2.27 6.84
C VAL A 28 6.39 -3.06 6.71
N VAL A 29 6.42 -4.01 5.76
CA VAL A 29 7.58 -4.84 5.51
C VAL A 29 7.44 -5.52 4.15
N SER A 30 8.57 -5.72 3.50
CA SER A 30 8.72 -6.65 2.40
C SER A 30 9.75 -7.72 2.70
N SER A 31 9.59 -8.90 2.11
CA SER A 31 10.67 -9.87 2.02
C SER A 31 11.83 -9.19 1.30
N LYS A 32 13.02 -9.17 1.90
CA LYS A 32 14.17 -8.46 1.31
C LYS A 32 14.46 -9.00 -0.10
N THR A 33 14.17 -8.18 -1.10
CA THR A 33 14.63 -8.37 -2.47
C THR A 33 15.68 -7.29 -2.73
N GLU A 34 16.88 -7.69 -3.15
CA GLU A 34 17.97 -6.73 -3.39
C GLU A 34 17.66 -5.82 -4.59
N ASP A 35 16.79 -6.29 -5.49
CA ASP A 35 16.35 -5.59 -6.69
C ASP A 35 14.96 -4.98 -6.58
N ASN A 36 14.75 -3.92 -7.36
CA ASN A 36 13.43 -3.40 -7.67
C ASN A 36 12.66 -4.39 -8.54
N LEU A 37 11.41 -4.68 -8.15
CA LEU A 37 10.52 -5.56 -8.90
C LEU A 37 9.49 -4.76 -9.65
N PHE A 38 9.32 -5.08 -10.93
CA PHE A 38 8.49 -4.31 -11.86
C PHE A 38 7.34 -5.16 -12.39
N GLY A 39 6.17 -4.54 -12.57
CA GLY A 39 5.07 -5.21 -13.22
C GLY A 39 3.80 -4.38 -13.27
N ASN A 40 2.79 -4.89 -13.97
CA ASN A 40 1.45 -4.31 -13.89
C ASN A 40 0.73 -4.84 -12.66
N LEU A 41 0.08 -3.94 -11.91
CA LEU A 41 -0.71 -4.28 -10.73
C LEU A 41 -1.96 -5.06 -11.13
N LYS A 42 -1.99 -6.34 -10.78
CA LYS A 42 -3.15 -7.21 -10.96
C LYS A 42 -3.88 -7.35 -9.63
N ILE A 43 -5.15 -6.97 -9.62
CA ILE A 43 -6.05 -7.17 -8.48
C ILE A 43 -6.81 -8.46 -8.70
N LEU A 44 -6.75 -9.36 -7.72
CA LEU A 44 -7.50 -10.62 -7.72
C LEU A 44 -8.90 -10.45 -7.13
N GLY A 45 -9.86 -11.21 -7.66
CA GLY A 45 -11.26 -11.17 -7.21
C GLY A 45 -11.82 -9.74 -7.20
N ASP A 46 -12.43 -9.35 -6.08
CA ASP A 46 -12.88 -7.99 -5.80
C ASP A 46 -11.80 -7.12 -5.10
N GLY A 47 -10.66 -7.71 -4.75
CA GLY A 47 -9.58 -7.09 -3.99
C GLY A 47 -9.85 -6.91 -2.50
N ASN A 48 -11.04 -7.27 -2.01
CA ASN A 48 -11.51 -7.04 -0.64
C ASN A 48 -11.76 -8.34 0.12
N THR A 49 -11.96 -9.43 -0.59
CA THR A 49 -12.26 -10.73 -0.01
C THR A 49 -10.97 -11.52 0.20
N ILE A 50 -10.89 -12.27 1.29
CA ILE A 50 -9.79 -13.21 1.53
C ILE A 50 -9.91 -14.36 0.53
N LEU A 51 -8.85 -14.55 -0.25
CA LEU A 51 -8.87 -15.50 -1.37
C LEU A 51 -8.39 -16.89 -0.96
N THR A 52 -8.85 -17.87 -1.73
CA THR A 52 -8.35 -19.25 -1.74
C THR A 52 -7.93 -19.60 -3.16
N GLU A 53 -7.12 -20.64 -3.34
CA GLU A 53 -6.50 -21.01 -4.62
C GLU A 53 -7.49 -21.22 -5.78
N LYS A 54 -8.75 -21.55 -5.49
CA LYS A 54 -9.75 -21.91 -6.50
C LYS A 54 -10.09 -20.78 -7.48
N ILE A 55 -9.71 -19.54 -7.17
CA ILE A 55 -10.09 -18.33 -7.91
C ILE A 55 -8.93 -17.82 -8.78
N LEU A 56 -7.79 -18.52 -8.80
CA LEU A 56 -6.59 -18.06 -9.50
C LEU A 56 -6.68 -18.31 -11.01
N GLU A 57 -6.38 -17.27 -11.80
CA GLU A 57 -6.14 -17.33 -13.25
C GLU A 57 -4.86 -18.09 -13.58
N ASP A 58 -4.71 -18.54 -14.83
CA ASP A 58 -3.62 -19.44 -15.25
C ASP A 58 -2.25 -18.76 -15.41
N ASP A 59 -2.20 -17.44 -15.61
CA ASP A 59 -0.94 -16.73 -15.95
C ASP A 59 -0.80 -15.39 -15.23
N TYR A 60 0.25 -15.25 -14.42
CA TYR A 60 0.63 -14.03 -13.72
C TYR A 60 2.00 -13.48 -14.14
N ARG A 61 2.60 -13.97 -15.24
CA ARG A 61 3.90 -13.51 -15.72
C ARG A 61 3.97 -12.00 -15.88
N GLY A 62 5.00 -11.40 -15.27
CA GLY A 62 5.24 -9.96 -15.31
C GLY A 62 4.25 -9.12 -14.49
N LYS A 63 3.43 -9.74 -13.64
CA LYS A 63 2.44 -9.04 -12.80
C LYS A 63 2.90 -8.98 -11.35
N ILE A 64 2.62 -7.84 -10.72
CA ILE A 64 2.63 -7.71 -9.26
C ILE A 64 1.18 -7.86 -8.79
N VAL A 65 0.91 -8.79 -7.88
CA VAL A 65 -0.44 -9.28 -7.62
C VAL A 65 -0.94 -8.85 -6.25
N TRP A 66 -2.04 -8.11 -6.21
CA TRP A 66 -2.78 -7.81 -4.97
C TRP A 66 -3.80 -8.90 -4.67
N VAL A 67 -3.64 -9.54 -3.51
CA VAL A 67 -4.46 -10.68 -3.05
C VAL A 67 -5.60 -10.29 -2.11
N GLY A 68 -5.58 -9.08 -1.56
CA GLY A 68 -6.58 -8.60 -0.63
C GLY A 68 -6.11 -8.50 0.83
N PRO A 69 -7.06 -8.47 1.78
CA PRO A 69 -6.77 -8.14 3.18
C PRO A 69 -5.90 -9.15 3.92
N TYR A 70 -5.87 -10.40 3.46
CA TYR A 70 -5.06 -11.44 4.11
C TYR A 70 -4.51 -12.43 3.07
N LEU A 71 -3.23 -12.77 3.19
CA LEU A 71 -2.55 -13.76 2.36
C LEU A 71 -2.25 -15.03 3.16
N TYR A 72 -2.73 -16.17 2.65
CA TYR A 72 -2.29 -17.48 3.09
C TYR A 72 -1.08 -17.95 2.28
N ASN A 73 -0.13 -18.61 2.94
CA ASN A 73 1.08 -19.15 2.33
C ASN A 73 0.80 -19.97 1.05
N ARG A 74 -0.21 -20.84 1.07
CA ARG A 74 -0.54 -21.70 -0.08
C ARG A 74 -0.98 -20.91 -1.32
N VAL A 75 -1.71 -19.80 -1.14
CA VAL A 75 -2.10 -18.89 -2.22
C VAL A 75 -0.87 -18.19 -2.80
N ALA A 76 0.07 -17.79 -1.94
CA ALA A 76 1.31 -17.17 -2.38
C ALA A 76 2.13 -18.11 -3.28
N ILE A 77 2.39 -19.34 -2.82
CA ILE A 77 3.15 -20.35 -3.58
C ILE A 77 2.55 -20.54 -4.97
N GLU A 78 1.23 -20.75 -5.06
CA GLU A 78 0.53 -20.96 -6.32
C GLU A 78 0.63 -19.75 -7.27
N LEU A 79 0.62 -18.51 -6.74
CA LEU A 79 0.81 -17.31 -7.55
C LEU A 79 2.20 -17.24 -8.17
N PHE A 80 3.24 -17.62 -7.43
CA PHE A 80 4.61 -17.65 -7.93
C PHE A 80 4.84 -18.79 -8.93
N GLU A 81 4.25 -19.96 -8.71
CA GLU A 81 4.27 -21.06 -9.69
C GLU A 81 3.65 -20.65 -11.03
N ARG A 82 2.66 -19.75 -11.00
CA ARG A 82 2.01 -19.17 -12.18
C ARG A 82 2.71 -17.90 -12.71
N GLY A 83 3.89 -17.58 -12.20
CA GLY A 83 4.79 -16.56 -12.74
C GLY A 83 4.61 -15.15 -12.19
N ALA A 84 3.89 -14.96 -11.08
CA ALA A 84 3.83 -13.65 -10.42
C ALA A 84 5.24 -13.17 -10.06
N VAL A 85 5.51 -11.88 -10.28
CA VAL A 85 6.81 -11.27 -9.95
C VAL A 85 6.89 -10.95 -8.46
N ALA A 86 5.79 -10.46 -7.89
CA ALA A 86 5.66 -10.18 -6.48
C ALA A 86 4.20 -10.25 -6.05
N VAL A 87 3.97 -10.42 -4.75
CA VAL A 87 2.63 -10.46 -4.16
C VAL A 87 2.49 -9.35 -3.12
N LEU A 88 1.38 -8.62 -3.19
CA LEU A 88 1.00 -7.56 -2.28
C LEU A 88 -0.20 -8.03 -1.46
N THR A 89 -0.15 -7.79 -0.15
CA THR A 89 -1.27 -8.07 0.76
C THR A 89 -1.35 -7.01 1.85
N TYR A 90 -2.52 -6.87 2.46
CA TYR A 90 -2.64 -6.03 3.64
C TYR A 90 -2.03 -6.72 4.87
N ALA A 91 -2.28 -8.01 5.08
CA ALA A 91 -1.79 -8.73 6.23
C ALA A 91 -1.46 -10.19 5.95
N MET A 92 -0.59 -10.77 6.77
CA MET A 92 -0.38 -12.22 6.82
C MET A 92 0.17 -12.65 8.18
N SER A 93 0.36 -13.95 8.39
CA SER A 93 1.05 -14.50 9.56
C SER A 93 2.53 -14.15 9.53
N TYR A 94 3.07 -13.67 10.66
CA TYR A 94 4.50 -13.40 10.79
C TYR A 94 5.36 -14.65 10.58
N THR A 95 4.95 -15.78 11.15
CA THR A 95 5.66 -17.06 10.99
C THR A 95 5.70 -17.47 9.53
N GLU A 96 4.57 -17.40 8.83
CA GLU A 96 4.51 -17.73 7.39
C GLU A 96 5.40 -16.79 6.57
N PHE A 97 5.36 -15.48 6.85
CA PHE A 97 6.19 -14.50 6.16
C PHE A 97 7.69 -14.77 6.33
N ARG A 98 8.11 -15.20 7.53
CA ARG A 98 9.51 -15.50 7.82
C ARG A 98 10.01 -16.74 7.09
N GLU A 99 9.12 -17.69 6.80
CA GLU A 99 9.46 -18.99 6.22
C GLU A 99 9.32 -19.02 4.68
N ILE A 100 8.42 -18.21 4.12
CA ILE A 100 8.00 -18.33 2.72
C ILE A 100 9.10 -18.06 1.70
N GLY A 101 10.04 -17.15 1.99
CA GLY A 101 11.17 -16.85 1.11
C GLY A 101 10.79 -16.28 -0.28
N LEU A 102 9.55 -15.85 -0.47
CA LEU A 102 9.03 -15.33 -1.73
C LEU A 102 8.84 -13.80 -1.69
N PRO A 103 8.95 -13.08 -2.84
CA PRO A 103 8.76 -11.63 -2.94
C PRO A 103 7.38 -11.11 -2.52
N ILE A 104 7.20 -10.81 -1.23
CA ILE A 104 5.94 -10.36 -0.66
C ILE A 104 6.11 -9.00 0.02
N MET A 105 5.16 -8.10 -0.19
CA MET A 105 5.02 -6.86 0.56
C MET A 105 3.71 -6.83 1.34
N ILE A 106 3.82 -6.48 2.61
CA ILE A 106 2.71 -6.37 3.56
C ILE A 106 2.48 -4.89 3.86
N LEU A 107 1.28 -4.39 3.60
CA LEU A 107 0.95 -2.97 3.74
C LEU A 107 0.34 -2.59 5.10
N GLY A 108 -0.36 -3.53 5.74
CA GLY A 108 -1.10 -3.30 6.99
C GLY A 108 -0.41 -3.85 8.23
N GLY A 109 0.22 -5.04 8.14
CA GLY A 109 1.00 -5.63 9.22
C GLY A 109 0.75 -7.12 9.40
N PHE A 110 1.07 -7.67 10.58
CA PHE A 110 0.96 -9.10 10.85
C PHE A 110 -0.29 -9.48 11.65
N GLY A 111 -0.86 -10.64 11.35
CA GLY A 111 -2.04 -11.19 12.02
C GLY A 111 -3.36 -10.59 11.52
N SER A 112 -4.33 -10.45 12.42
CA SER A 112 -5.68 -9.95 12.11
C SER A 112 -5.72 -8.42 12.09
N VAL A 113 -5.11 -7.80 11.09
CA VAL A 113 -5.08 -6.34 10.94
C VAL A 113 -6.33 -5.84 10.20
N HIS A 114 -6.95 -4.78 10.71
CA HIS A 114 -8.07 -4.14 10.02
C HIS A 114 -7.61 -3.40 8.76
N CYS A 115 -8.11 -3.83 7.59
CA CYS A 115 -7.93 -3.14 6.33
C CYS A 115 -8.98 -2.04 6.17
N ASP A 116 -8.55 -0.77 6.22
CA ASP A 116 -9.44 0.37 6.11
C ASP A 116 -10.06 0.47 4.70
N GLY A 117 -11.37 0.71 4.65
CA GLY A 117 -12.11 0.75 3.39
C GLY A 117 -11.74 1.93 2.48
N SER A 118 -11.28 3.05 3.04
CA SER A 118 -10.86 4.23 2.28
C SER A 118 -9.53 3.97 1.60
N PHE A 119 -8.58 3.42 2.35
CA PHE A 119 -7.31 2.93 1.80
C PHE A 119 -7.57 1.95 0.66
N LEU A 120 -8.39 0.93 0.93
CA LEU A 120 -8.65 -0.13 -0.02
C LEU A 120 -9.31 0.40 -1.30
N LYS A 121 -10.33 1.25 -1.17
CA LYS A 121 -10.98 1.90 -2.32
C LYS A 121 -9.97 2.67 -3.19
N LYS A 122 -9.05 3.41 -2.57
CA LYS A 122 -8.00 4.14 -3.29
C LYS A 122 -7.02 3.17 -3.95
N PHE A 123 -6.54 2.16 -3.22
CA PHE A 123 -5.59 1.17 -3.72
C PHE A 123 -6.15 0.43 -4.95
N LEU A 124 -7.42 0.02 -4.89
CA LEU A 124 -8.08 -0.68 -6.01
C LEU A 124 -8.24 0.19 -7.26
N SER A 125 -8.24 1.53 -7.11
CA SER A 125 -8.29 2.45 -8.27
C SER A 125 -7.02 2.38 -9.13
N PHE A 126 -5.92 1.83 -8.60
CA PHE A 126 -4.66 1.62 -9.32
C PHE A 126 -4.62 0.32 -10.14
N LYS A 127 -5.76 -0.37 -10.31
CA LYS A 127 -5.85 -1.58 -11.13
C LYS A 127 -5.18 -1.39 -12.50
N ASN A 128 -4.35 -2.36 -12.89
CA ASN A 128 -3.61 -2.40 -14.15
C ASN A 128 -2.62 -1.24 -14.36
N LYS A 129 -2.27 -0.48 -13.31
CA LYS A 129 -1.18 0.49 -13.38
C LYS A 129 0.17 -0.21 -13.31
N PHE A 130 1.18 0.40 -13.91
CA PHE A 130 2.55 -0.05 -13.75
C PHE A 130 3.03 0.30 -12.34
N VAL A 131 3.68 -0.65 -11.68
CA VAL A 131 4.14 -0.52 -10.31
C VAL A 131 5.57 -1.02 -10.15
N ILE A 132 6.26 -0.41 -9.19
CA ILE A 132 7.63 -0.75 -8.80
C ILE A 132 7.60 -1.06 -7.31
N MET A 133 7.95 -2.28 -6.94
CA MET A 133 8.14 -2.68 -5.55
C MET A 133 9.63 -2.59 -5.20
N ASN A 134 9.97 -1.69 -4.29
CA ASN A 134 11.30 -1.56 -3.71
C ASN A 134 11.35 -2.30 -2.37
N GLY A 135 12.00 -3.47 -2.38
CA GLY A 135 12.12 -4.33 -1.20
C GLY A 135 13.06 -3.78 -0.11
N ASN A 136 14.01 -2.91 -0.48
CA ASN A 136 14.99 -2.33 0.44
C ASN A 136 14.37 -1.20 1.28
N GLU A 137 13.52 -0.39 0.66
CA GLU A 137 12.85 0.73 1.30
C GLU A 137 11.46 0.36 1.84
N ASN A 138 10.97 -0.85 1.54
CA ASN A 138 9.58 -1.28 1.77
C ASN A 138 8.57 -0.33 1.13
N GLN A 139 8.83 0.13 -0.09
CA GLN A 139 7.98 1.10 -0.79
C GLN A 139 7.41 0.54 -2.08
N LEU A 140 6.15 0.89 -2.36
CA LEU A 140 5.49 0.61 -3.63
C LEU A 140 5.25 1.92 -4.36
N PHE A 141 5.90 2.08 -5.51
CA PHE A 141 5.68 3.20 -6.42
C PHE A 141 4.66 2.81 -7.48
N ILE A 142 3.64 3.63 -7.66
CA ILE A 142 2.57 3.41 -8.62
C ILE A 142 2.58 4.56 -9.61
N LEU A 143 2.78 4.24 -10.89
CA LEU A 143 2.75 5.24 -11.94
C LEU A 143 1.31 5.73 -12.14
N SER A 144 1.05 6.97 -11.77
CA SER A 144 -0.26 7.59 -11.87
C SER A 144 -0.10 9.09 -12.04
N ASN A 145 -0.92 9.69 -12.90
CA ASN A 145 -1.09 11.14 -12.89
C ASN A 145 -1.56 11.52 -11.49
N SER A 146 -0.77 12.29 -10.76
CA SER A 146 -1.12 12.69 -9.41
C SER A 146 -1.93 13.98 -9.48
N ASP A 147 -3.25 13.90 -9.31
CA ASP A 147 -4.08 15.06 -8.94
C ASP A 147 -3.90 15.43 -7.45
N PHE A 148 -2.89 14.85 -6.77
CA PHE A 148 -2.51 15.18 -5.41
C PHE A 148 -2.00 16.62 -5.37
N LYS A 149 -2.94 17.55 -5.19
CA LYS A 149 -2.60 18.88 -4.73
C LYS A 149 -2.06 18.70 -3.31
N HIS A 150 -0.74 18.72 -3.16
CA HIS A 150 -0.08 18.90 -1.87
C HIS A 150 -0.63 20.18 -1.24
N ARG A 151 -1.73 20.06 -0.49
CA ARG A 151 -2.29 21.18 0.27
C ARG A 151 -1.43 21.31 1.51
N GLY A 152 -0.30 21.98 1.32
CA GLY A 152 0.56 22.54 2.35
C GLY A 152 0.78 21.64 3.56
N TRP A 153 1.90 20.93 3.59
CA TRP A 153 2.53 20.45 4.83
C TRP A 153 3.06 21.60 5.70
N PHE A 154 2.39 22.75 5.71
CA PHE A 154 2.63 23.81 6.68
C PHE A 154 1.84 23.45 7.94
N VAL A 155 2.62 23.06 8.94
CA VAL A 155 2.34 22.47 10.25
C VAL A 155 1.46 23.34 11.17
N SER A 156 0.73 24.32 10.66
CA SER A 156 -0.08 25.21 11.51
C SER A 156 -1.43 24.62 11.92
N GLN A 157 -1.99 23.66 11.18
CA GLN A 157 -3.31 23.08 11.45
C GLN A 157 -3.34 21.57 11.18
N TYR A 158 -3.13 20.78 12.24
CA TYR A 158 -3.33 19.33 12.22
C TYR A 158 -4.81 18.95 12.08
N GLU A 159 -5.71 19.87 12.41
CA GLU A 159 -7.16 19.70 12.28
C GLU A 159 -7.57 19.38 10.84
N ASN A 160 -8.52 18.45 10.72
CA ASN A 160 -9.09 17.92 9.48
C ASN A 160 -8.09 17.16 8.58
N GLN A 161 -6.86 16.91 9.04
CA GLN A 161 -5.93 16.01 8.35
C GLN A 161 -6.35 14.55 8.52
N SER A 162 -6.15 13.74 7.48
CA SER A 162 -6.36 12.30 7.53
C SER A 162 -5.14 11.61 8.13
N VAL A 163 -5.38 10.67 9.06
CA VAL A 163 -4.33 9.94 9.77
C VAL A 163 -4.68 8.45 9.85
N ILE A 164 -3.66 7.60 9.84
CA ILE A 164 -3.77 6.17 10.16
C ILE A 164 -3.20 5.91 11.57
N SER A 165 -3.93 5.14 12.36
CA SER A 165 -3.53 4.83 13.74
C SER A 165 -2.58 3.64 13.83
N ARG A 166 -1.53 3.80 14.63
CA ARG A 166 -0.62 2.75 15.12
C ARG A 166 -0.88 2.37 16.58
N SER A 167 -1.91 2.93 17.21
CA SER A 167 -2.33 2.58 18.57
C SER A 167 -2.97 1.19 18.60
N PRO A 168 -2.71 0.34 19.61
CA PRO A 168 -3.25 -1.03 19.67
C PRO A 168 -4.78 -1.14 19.53
N SER A 169 -5.55 -0.20 20.07
CA SER A 169 -7.02 -0.24 20.07
C SER A 169 -7.64 0.16 18.72
N THR A 170 -6.91 0.92 17.90
CA THR A 170 -7.40 1.45 16.61
C THR A 170 -6.45 1.16 15.46
N TYR A 171 -5.53 0.20 15.63
CA TYR A 171 -4.46 -0.08 14.68
C TYR A 171 -4.99 -0.29 13.25
N GLY A 172 -4.39 0.41 12.29
CA GLY A 172 -4.76 0.37 10.88
C GLY A 172 -6.05 1.11 10.53
N SER A 173 -6.73 1.73 11.49
CA SER A 173 -7.94 2.52 11.24
C SER A 173 -7.55 3.91 10.74
N ILE A 174 -8.22 4.40 9.70
CA ILE A 174 -8.04 5.76 9.19
C ILE A 174 -9.13 6.66 9.77
N GLY A 175 -8.72 7.84 10.22
CA GLY A 175 -9.61 8.84 10.79
C GLY A 175 -9.22 10.26 10.42
N LYS A 176 -10.02 11.21 10.89
CA LYS A 176 -9.74 12.64 10.76
C LYS A 176 -9.42 13.25 12.10
N VAL A 177 -8.36 14.06 12.14
CA VAL A 177 -8.05 14.87 13.31
C VAL A 177 -9.15 15.90 13.52
N LEU A 178 -9.78 15.89 14.70
CA LEU A 178 -10.76 16.90 15.10
C LEU A 178 -10.07 18.05 15.83
N GLU A 179 -9.20 17.73 16.78
CA GLU A 179 -8.54 18.69 17.67
C GLU A 179 -7.12 18.23 17.99
N TYR A 180 -6.20 19.18 18.20
CA TYR A 180 -4.83 18.92 18.64
C TYR A 180 -4.49 19.74 19.88
N ASP A 181 -4.15 19.03 20.96
CA ASP A 181 -3.62 19.63 22.18
C ASP A 181 -2.09 19.75 22.06
N ARG A 182 -1.61 20.99 21.91
CA ARG A 182 -0.19 21.32 21.76
C ARG A 182 0.61 21.05 23.04
N ASP A 183 -0.01 21.16 24.21
CA ASP A 183 0.68 21.06 25.49
C ASP A 183 0.95 19.60 25.85
N THR A 184 0.03 18.70 25.50
CA THR A 184 0.13 17.27 25.80
C THR A 184 0.55 16.41 24.62
N SER A 185 0.60 16.97 23.41
CA SER A 185 0.84 16.23 22.16
C SER A 185 -0.19 15.12 21.87
N PHE A 186 -1.40 15.25 22.42
CA PHE A 186 -2.52 14.37 22.10
C PHE A 186 -3.44 14.98 21.04
N VAL A 187 -4.05 14.10 20.27
CA VAL A 187 -4.93 14.41 19.14
C VAL A 187 -6.25 13.69 19.34
N LEU A 188 -7.36 14.40 19.21
CA LEU A 188 -8.68 13.78 19.13
C LEU A 188 -8.94 13.39 17.67
N VAL A 189 -9.13 12.10 17.41
CA VAL A 189 -9.33 11.58 16.05
C VAL A 189 -10.70 10.92 15.95
N ASP A 190 -11.44 11.25 14.88
CA ASP A 190 -12.69 10.60 14.51
C ASP A 190 -12.43 9.47 13.50
N PHE A 191 -12.68 8.23 13.92
CA PHE A 191 -12.60 7.03 13.07
C PHE A 191 -13.99 6.63 12.50
N GLY A 192 -14.94 7.57 12.46
CA GLY A 192 -16.28 7.39 11.94
C GLY A 192 -17.06 6.35 12.72
N LYS A 193 -17.32 5.18 12.12
CA LYS A 193 -18.11 4.11 12.76
C LYS A 193 -17.47 3.54 14.02
N ARG A 194 -16.14 3.67 14.18
CA ARG A 194 -15.42 3.24 15.39
C ARG A 194 -15.44 4.28 16.51
N GLY A 195 -16.03 5.45 16.27
CA GLY A 195 -16.10 6.55 17.21
C GLY A 195 -14.81 7.37 17.26
N THR A 196 -14.73 8.22 18.28
CA THR A 196 -13.61 9.11 18.52
C THR A 196 -12.64 8.53 19.54
N SER A 197 -11.35 8.88 19.41
CA SER A 197 -10.32 8.46 20.36
C SER A 197 -9.27 9.53 20.56
N LEU A 198 -8.80 9.68 21.80
CA LEU A 198 -7.68 10.55 22.16
C LEU A 198 -6.39 9.75 22.05
N ILE A 199 -5.50 10.14 21.12
CA ILE A 199 -4.30 9.37 20.77
C ILE A 199 -3.09 10.32 20.75
N HIS A 200 -1.96 9.86 21.28
CA HIS A 200 -0.70 10.60 21.20
C HIS A 200 -0.25 10.73 19.74
N ILE A 201 0.16 11.92 19.28
CA ILE A 201 0.47 12.21 17.88
C ILE A 201 1.56 11.29 17.29
N GLY A 202 2.53 10.86 18.12
CA GLY A 202 3.57 9.91 17.70
C GLY A 202 3.08 8.49 17.39
N LEU A 203 1.79 8.19 17.58
CA LEU A 203 1.15 6.93 17.19
C LEU A 203 0.25 7.11 15.95
N LEU A 204 0.36 8.23 15.24
CA LEU A 204 -0.41 8.55 14.06
C LEU A 204 0.54 8.85 12.90
N ASP A 205 0.27 8.27 11.74
CA ASP A 205 0.93 8.67 10.50
C ASP A 205 -0.06 9.47 9.64
N PHE A 206 0.39 10.58 9.07
CA PHE A 206 -0.45 11.38 8.16
C PHE A 206 -0.54 10.69 6.80
N VAL A 207 -1.76 10.63 6.26
CA VAL A 207 -2.03 9.93 4.99
C VAL A 207 -2.79 10.83 4.02
N ASP A 208 -2.50 10.68 2.74
CA ASP A 208 -3.25 11.31 1.64
C ASP A 208 -4.00 10.20 0.87
N LEU A 209 -5.32 10.35 0.74
CA LEU A 209 -6.24 9.30 0.24
C LEU A 209 -6.97 9.74 -1.01
#